data_AF-A0A2E8JPV8-F1
#
_entry.id   AF-A0A2E8JPV8-F1
#
_cell.length_a   1.000
_cell.length_b   1.000
_cell.length_c   1.000
_cell.angle_alpha   90.00
_cell.angle_beta   90.00
_cell.angle_gamma   90.00
#
_symmetry.space_group_name_H-M   'P 1'
#
loop_
_entity.id
_entity.type
_entity.pdbx_description
1 polymer ?
#
loop_
_entity_poly.entity_id
_entity_poly.type
_entity_poly.pdbx_seq_one_letter_code
_entity_poly.pdbx_strand_id
1 'polypeptide(L)'
;MKIKFCTLTGVDRETDLDRVSDLSEKYPFSEWGILYSPSRQGEPGRYMSTLLISSTLHSLPSHVKLALHICGGGVADLVAGEQAVTDLVELVANRGGRIQLNFNARRTPVQMSDLRRTIAKLSPLRVITQHNLSNTYVWSQIPLSNHQVLFDSSGGNGVRCASWPNPLPLDCGYAGGLGPGTMARDLDDISRVAQDREIWVDMEGRLRVEKDGVDVFNLNHCEQVLSETSEWILARAGRLPA
;
A
#
# COMPACT_ATOMS: atom_id res chain seq x y z
N MET A 1 -11.43 14.38 -8.62
CA MET A 1 -10.74 13.28 -7.90
C MET A 1 -10.34 13.77 -6.52
N LYS A 2 -10.37 12.90 -5.50
CA LYS A 2 -9.84 13.19 -4.16
C LYS A 2 -8.80 12.13 -3.75
N ILE A 3 -7.73 12.55 -3.08
CA ILE A 3 -6.72 11.65 -2.53
C ILE A 3 -7.09 11.32 -1.09
N LYS A 4 -7.37 10.04 -0.83
CA LYS A 4 -7.69 9.51 0.50
C LYS A 4 -6.42 9.16 1.28
N PHE A 5 -5.49 8.50 0.60
CA PHE A 5 -4.19 8.12 1.14
C PHE A 5 -3.09 8.31 0.09
N CYS A 6 -1.91 8.67 0.57
CA CYS A 6 -0.65 8.50 -0.13
C CYS A 6 0.15 7.44 0.64
N THR A 7 0.13 6.20 0.15
CA THR A 7 0.78 5.06 0.80
C THR A 7 2.26 5.01 0.41
N LEU A 8 3.12 5.15 1.42
CA LEU A 8 4.57 5.10 1.34
C LEU A 8 5.02 3.74 1.85
N THR A 9 5.22 2.79 0.94
CA THR A 9 5.49 1.39 1.24
C THR A 9 7.00 1.13 1.29
N GLY A 10 7.44 0.41 2.32
CA GLY A 10 8.85 0.03 2.45
C GLY A 10 9.50 0.33 3.79
N VAL A 11 8.75 0.70 4.82
CA VAL A 11 9.30 0.90 6.17
C VAL A 11 10.14 -0.31 6.56
N ASP A 12 11.35 -0.06 7.00
CA ASP A 12 12.36 -1.07 7.31
C ASP A 12 13.12 -0.76 8.60
N ARG A 13 14.14 -1.58 8.90
CA ARG A 13 14.94 -1.49 10.13
C ARG A 13 15.66 -0.14 10.30
N GLU A 14 16.01 0.53 9.22
CA GLU A 14 16.74 1.81 9.27
C GLU A 14 15.80 3.01 9.31
N THR A 15 14.49 2.78 9.26
CA THR A 15 13.50 3.86 9.23
C THR A 15 13.40 4.54 10.59
N ASP A 16 13.62 5.86 10.60
CA ASP A 16 13.41 6.73 11.76
C ASP A 16 11.90 6.90 12.04
N LEU A 17 11.42 6.26 13.11
CA LEU A 17 9.99 6.22 13.45
C LEU A 17 9.46 7.54 14.02
N ASP A 18 10.32 8.38 14.61
CA ASP A 18 9.93 9.70 15.09
C ASP A 18 9.65 10.62 13.88
N ARG A 19 10.51 10.57 12.86
CA ARG A 19 10.25 11.26 11.59
C ARG A 19 9.01 10.75 10.86
N VAL A 20 8.71 9.45 10.94
CA VAL A 20 7.44 8.89 10.43
C VAL A 20 6.24 9.51 11.14
N SER A 21 6.33 9.69 12.46
CA SER A 21 5.29 10.37 13.25
C SER A 21 5.12 11.83 12.82
N ASP A 22 6.21 12.60 12.77
CA ASP A 22 6.20 14.02 12.41
C ASP A 22 5.62 14.26 11.00
N LEU A 23 6.02 13.43 10.03
CA LEU A 23 5.48 13.49 8.67
C LEU A 23 3.99 13.14 8.63
N SER A 24 3.53 12.22 9.49
CA SER A 24 2.11 11.85 9.56
C SER A 24 1.24 12.96 10.16
N GLU A 25 1.79 13.75 11.08
CA GLU A 25 1.11 14.96 11.58
C GLU A 25 1.05 16.06 10.51
N LYS A 26 2.18 16.30 9.84
CA LYS A 26 2.29 17.32 8.79
C LYS A 26 1.43 16.98 7.56
N TYR A 27 1.32 15.70 7.21
CA TYR A 27 0.57 15.22 6.05
C TYR A 27 -0.44 14.14 6.47
N PRO A 28 -1.62 14.51 7.00
CA PRO A 28 -2.58 13.52 7.54
C PRO A 28 -3.10 12.50 6.53
N PHE A 29 -2.87 12.68 5.22
CA PHE A 29 -3.19 11.68 4.19
C PHE A 29 -2.08 10.64 3.96
N SER A 30 -0.91 10.76 4.60
CA SER A 30 0.14 9.74 4.51
C SER A 30 -0.31 8.44 5.16
N GLU A 31 0.04 7.32 4.55
CA GLU A 31 -0.09 5.98 5.13
C GLU A 31 1.24 5.24 4.93
N TRP A 32 1.67 4.44 5.90
CA TRP A 32 2.98 3.77 5.86
C TRP A 32 2.79 2.26 5.66
N GLY A 33 3.33 1.76 4.56
CA GLY A 33 3.27 0.35 4.18
C GLY A 33 4.45 -0.44 4.74
N ILE A 34 4.16 -1.50 5.49
CA ILE A 34 5.16 -2.44 6.03
C ILE A 34 5.03 -3.78 5.29
N LEU A 35 6.14 -4.31 4.77
CA LEU A 35 6.12 -5.58 4.06
C LEU A 35 6.32 -6.77 5.00
N TYR A 36 5.49 -7.78 4.82
CA TYR A 36 5.61 -9.10 5.44
C TYR A 36 5.79 -10.16 4.36
N SER A 37 6.85 -10.96 4.46
CA SER A 37 7.08 -12.11 3.59
C SER A 37 7.78 -13.21 4.39
N PRO A 38 7.13 -14.36 4.63
CA PRO A 38 7.70 -15.42 5.45
C PRO A 38 9.04 -15.94 4.93
N SER A 39 9.21 -15.97 3.60
CA SER A 39 10.42 -16.46 2.91
C SER A 39 11.54 -15.42 2.73
N ARG A 40 11.29 -14.14 3.05
CA ARG A 40 12.27 -13.04 2.85
C ARG A 40 12.55 -12.26 4.12
N GLN A 41 11.83 -12.53 5.21
CA GLN A 41 11.96 -11.82 6.46
C GLN A 41 13.37 -11.96 7.05
N GLY A 42 13.89 -10.88 7.64
CA GLY A 42 15.18 -10.89 8.32
C GLY A 42 16.38 -10.56 7.43
N GLU A 43 16.19 -10.53 6.11
CA GLU A 43 17.19 -10.03 5.17
C GLU A 43 17.36 -8.50 5.30
N PRO A 44 18.56 -7.95 5.04
CA PRO A 44 18.75 -6.50 4.94
C PRO A 44 17.78 -5.85 3.93
N GLY A 45 17.33 -4.64 4.24
CA GLY A 45 16.41 -3.86 3.40
C GLY A 45 14.94 -4.12 3.69
N ARG A 46 14.16 -4.43 2.65
CA ARG A 46 12.68 -4.31 2.63
C ARG A 46 11.89 -5.16 3.63
N TYR A 47 12.40 -6.35 3.99
CA TYR A 47 11.61 -7.37 4.68
C TYR A 47 12.11 -7.58 6.10
N MET A 48 11.52 -6.81 7.03
CA MET A 48 11.79 -6.96 8.45
C MET A 48 11.37 -8.35 8.97
N SER A 49 11.98 -8.78 10.07
CA SER A 49 11.51 -9.96 10.80
C SER A 49 10.12 -9.72 11.38
N THR A 50 9.33 -10.79 11.55
CA THR A 50 7.98 -10.70 12.18
C THR A 50 8.02 -9.97 13.53
N LEU A 51 9.02 -10.24 14.36
CA LEU A 51 9.20 -9.58 15.65
C LEU A 51 9.44 -8.07 15.51
N LEU A 52 10.26 -7.67 14.53
CA LEU A 52 10.54 -6.26 14.29
C LEU A 52 9.31 -5.54 13.73
N ILE A 53 8.55 -6.17 12.82
CA ILE A 53 7.26 -5.63 12.36
C ILE A 53 6.33 -5.38 13.54
N SER A 54 6.14 -6.38 14.42
CA SER A 54 5.29 -6.23 15.60
C SER A 54 5.78 -5.09 16.50
N SER A 55 7.09 -5.01 16.80
CA SER A 55 7.65 -3.91 17.58
C SER A 55 7.37 -2.55 16.94
N THR A 56 7.60 -2.39 15.64
CA THR A 56 7.35 -1.14 14.89
C THR A 56 5.87 -0.74 14.98
N LEU A 57 4.94 -1.69 14.81
CA LEU A 57 3.50 -1.44 14.89
C LEU A 57 3.07 -0.96 16.29
N HIS A 58 3.71 -1.44 17.36
CA HIS A 58 3.45 -1.00 18.73
C HIS A 58 4.09 0.36 19.05
N SER A 59 5.26 0.65 18.49
CA SER A 59 6.00 1.90 18.77
C SER A 59 5.41 3.13 18.08
N LEU A 60 4.77 2.97 16.91
CA LEU A 60 4.24 4.10 16.16
C LEU A 60 2.99 4.70 16.83
N PRO A 61 2.89 6.03 17.00
CA PRO A 61 1.72 6.69 17.57
C PRO A 61 0.41 6.43 16.82
N SER A 62 -0.74 6.55 17.49
CA SER A 62 -2.05 6.17 16.95
C SER A 62 -2.51 7.00 15.74
N HIS A 63 -2.02 8.23 15.56
CA HIS A 63 -2.33 9.05 14.37
C HIS A 63 -1.62 8.57 13.10
N VAL A 64 -0.58 7.75 13.24
CA VAL A 64 0.12 7.16 12.09
C VAL A 64 -0.77 6.10 11.46
N LYS A 65 -1.12 6.32 10.19
CA LYS A 65 -1.92 5.38 9.38
C LYS A 65 -1.02 4.29 8.82
N LEU A 66 -1.51 3.05 8.85
CA LEU A 66 -0.70 1.87 8.53
C LEU A 66 -1.37 0.96 7.50
N ALA A 67 -0.52 0.38 6.66
CA ALA A 67 -0.87 -0.73 5.80
C ALA A 67 0.12 -1.90 5.98
N LEU A 68 -0.38 -3.13 6.06
CA LEU A 68 0.45 -4.33 6.05
C LEU A 68 0.38 -5.01 4.68
N HIS A 69 1.51 -5.13 4.01
CA HIS A 69 1.64 -5.76 2.70
C HIS A 69 2.08 -7.21 2.88
N ILE A 70 1.15 -8.14 2.72
CA ILE A 70 1.34 -9.57 2.90
C ILE A 70 1.74 -10.15 1.55
N CYS A 71 3.00 -10.56 1.41
CA CYS A 71 3.61 -10.94 0.16
C CYS A 71 3.80 -12.45 0.00
N GLY A 72 3.55 -12.96 -1.21
CA GLY A 72 3.86 -14.32 -1.62
C GLY A 72 3.20 -15.37 -0.74
N GLY A 73 4.01 -16.24 -0.13
CA GLY A 73 3.55 -17.31 0.76
C GLY A 73 2.74 -16.81 1.95
N GLY A 74 2.98 -15.58 2.41
CA GLY A 74 2.24 -15.01 3.55
C GLY A 74 0.74 -14.88 3.29
N VAL A 75 0.31 -14.79 2.02
CA VAL A 75 -1.12 -14.79 1.68
C VAL A 75 -1.72 -16.18 1.88
N ALA A 76 -0.97 -17.23 1.54
CA ALA A 76 -1.41 -18.60 1.81
C ALA A 76 -1.45 -18.88 3.32
N ASP A 77 -0.45 -18.41 4.07
CA ASP A 77 -0.39 -18.51 5.54
C ASP A 77 -1.62 -17.82 6.18
N LEU A 78 -1.99 -16.63 5.70
CA LEU A 78 -3.19 -15.93 6.19
C LEU A 78 -4.48 -16.69 5.88
N VAL A 79 -4.57 -17.30 4.69
CA VAL A 79 -5.72 -18.13 4.32
C VAL A 79 -5.79 -19.40 5.17
N ALA A 80 -4.65 -19.98 5.53
CA ALA A 80 -4.54 -21.14 6.41
C ALA A 80 -4.81 -20.79 7.90
N GLY A 81 -4.75 -19.51 8.26
CA GLY A 81 -4.93 -19.04 9.63
C GLY A 81 -3.67 -19.18 10.49
N GLU A 82 -2.49 -19.11 9.87
CA GLU A 82 -1.22 -19.16 10.59
C GLU A 82 -1.10 -17.99 11.56
N GLN A 83 -0.67 -18.29 12.79
CA GLN A 83 -0.69 -17.33 13.90
C GLN A 83 0.15 -16.08 13.61
N ALA A 84 1.37 -16.28 13.08
CA ALA A 84 2.33 -15.19 12.87
C ALA A 84 1.80 -14.05 11.99
N VAL A 85 1.09 -14.36 10.90
CA VAL A 85 0.49 -13.35 10.03
C VAL A 85 -0.85 -12.84 10.58
N THR A 86 -1.61 -13.70 11.24
CA THR A 86 -2.90 -13.33 11.86
C THR A 86 -2.70 -12.29 12.96
N ASP A 87 -1.69 -12.46 13.83
CA ASP A 87 -1.34 -11.49 14.88
C ASP A 87 -0.99 -10.12 14.30
N LEU A 88 -0.20 -10.09 13.22
CA LEU A 88 0.15 -8.82 12.54
C LEU A 88 -1.07 -8.14 11.93
N VAL A 89 -1.99 -8.93 11.34
CA VAL A 89 -3.25 -8.43 10.79
C VAL A 89 -4.11 -7.83 11.90
N GLU A 90 -4.21 -8.49 13.07
CA GLU A 90 -4.95 -7.98 14.23
C GLU A 90 -4.37 -6.66 14.75
N LEU A 91 -3.04 -6.54 14.84
CA LEU A 91 -2.38 -5.28 15.24
C LEU A 91 -2.72 -4.13 14.29
N VAL A 92 -2.69 -4.36 12.98
CA VAL A 92 -3.06 -3.33 11.99
C VAL A 92 -4.55 -3.03 12.03
N ALA A 93 -5.39 -4.04 12.24
CA ALA A 93 -6.84 -3.88 12.35
C ALA A 93 -7.25 -3.05 13.57
N ASN A 94 -6.65 -3.30 14.73
CA ASN A 94 -6.87 -2.54 15.97
C ASN A 94 -6.50 -1.07 15.85
N ARG A 95 -5.71 -0.71 14.83
CA ARG A 95 -5.33 0.67 14.50
C ARG A 95 -6.16 1.28 13.36
N GLY A 96 -7.20 0.58 12.88
CA GLY A 96 -8.00 1.04 11.73
C GLY A 96 -7.23 1.07 10.41
N GLY A 97 -6.13 0.32 10.32
CA GLY A 97 -5.27 0.26 9.15
C GLY A 97 -5.89 -0.49 7.97
N ARG A 98 -5.03 -0.88 7.02
CA ARG A 98 -5.39 -1.70 5.85
C ARG A 98 -4.44 -2.86 5.70
N ILE A 99 -4.87 -3.92 5.02
CA ILE A 99 -3.95 -4.97 4.59
C ILE A 99 -3.99 -5.10 3.07
N GLN A 100 -2.86 -5.44 2.47
CA GLN A 100 -2.74 -5.68 1.05
C GLN A 100 -2.20 -7.08 0.80
N LEU A 101 -2.91 -7.85 -0.03
CA LEU A 101 -2.54 -9.21 -0.37
C LEU A 101 -1.81 -9.20 -1.72
N ASN A 102 -0.49 -9.36 -1.65
CA ASN A 102 0.40 -9.38 -2.81
C ASN A 102 0.73 -10.83 -3.18
N PHE A 103 -0.08 -11.41 -4.06
CA PHE A 103 0.11 -12.77 -4.55
C PHE A 103 0.06 -12.81 -6.08
N ASN A 104 0.60 -13.89 -6.65
CA ASN A 104 0.48 -14.17 -8.07
C ASN A 104 -0.48 -15.35 -8.25
N ALA A 105 -1.73 -15.09 -8.66
CA ALA A 105 -2.76 -16.13 -8.77
C ALA A 105 -2.43 -17.23 -9.82
N ARG A 106 -1.46 -16.97 -10.71
CA ARG A 106 -0.97 -17.98 -11.68
C ARG A 106 0.11 -18.89 -11.10
N ARG A 107 0.76 -18.50 -10.00
CA ARG A 107 1.89 -19.23 -9.39
C ARG A 107 1.57 -19.80 -8.01
N THR A 108 0.72 -19.10 -7.24
CA THR A 108 0.37 -19.49 -5.88
C THR A 108 -1.03 -20.11 -5.90
N PRO A 109 -1.21 -21.33 -5.37
CA PRO A 109 -2.51 -21.99 -5.31
C PRO A 109 -3.36 -21.38 -4.19
N VAL A 110 -3.84 -20.15 -4.37
CA VAL A 110 -4.85 -19.53 -3.51
C VAL A 110 -6.21 -19.76 -4.15
N GLN A 111 -7.03 -20.61 -3.54
CA GLN A 111 -8.40 -20.80 -4.00
C GLN A 111 -9.23 -19.54 -3.76
N MET A 112 -9.91 -19.04 -4.78
CA MET A 112 -10.70 -17.81 -4.68
C MET A 112 -11.82 -17.92 -3.63
N SER A 113 -12.39 -19.11 -3.45
CA SER A 113 -13.39 -19.37 -2.39
C SER A 113 -12.82 -19.14 -0.99
N ASP A 114 -11.57 -19.53 -0.78
CA ASP A 114 -10.91 -19.46 0.51
C ASP A 114 -10.45 -18.04 0.77
N LEU A 115 -9.85 -17.39 -0.24
CA LEU A 115 -9.52 -15.97 -0.19
C LEU A 115 -10.75 -15.10 0.13
N ARG A 116 -11.87 -15.34 -0.56
CA ARG A 116 -13.14 -14.64 -0.31
C ARG A 116 -13.62 -14.86 1.12
N ARG A 117 -13.55 -16.10 1.63
CA ARG A 117 -13.94 -16.41 3.01
C ARG A 117 -13.03 -15.72 4.03
N THR A 118 -11.73 -15.67 3.78
CA THR A 118 -10.77 -14.96 4.62
C THR A 118 -11.06 -13.47 4.65
N ILE A 119 -11.26 -12.83 3.49
CA ILE A 119 -11.59 -11.38 3.42
C ILE A 119 -12.91 -11.07 4.13
N ALA A 120 -13.92 -11.94 4.01
CA ALA A 120 -15.19 -11.77 4.69
C ALA A 120 -15.03 -11.80 6.23
N LYS A 121 -14.20 -12.71 6.75
CA LYS A 121 -13.91 -12.82 8.20
C LYS A 121 -13.19 -11.59 8.75
N LEU A 122 -12.42 -10.90 7.92
CA LEU A 122 -11.66 -9.71 8.33
C LEU A 122 -12.53 -8.45 8.40
N SER A 123 -13.78 -8.48 7.93
CA SER A 123 -14.68 -7.31 8.00
C SER A 123 -14.81 -6.77 9.44
N PRO A 124 -14.68 -5.45 9.68
CA PRO A 124 -14.70 -4.36 8.69
C PRO A 124 -13.33 -3.94 8.14
N LEU A 125 -12.24 -4.66 8.43
CA LEU A 125 -10.89 -4.33 7.92
C LEU A 125 -10.87 -4.26 6.40
N ARG A 126 -10.29 -3.18 5.87
CA ARG A 126 -10.13 -2.99 4.42
C ARG A 126 -9.00 -3.87 3.92
N VAL A 127 -9.32 -4.71 2.94
CA VAL A 127 -8.39 -5.64 2.31
C VAL A 127 -8.21 -5.26 0.85
N ILE A 128 -6.96 -5.09 0.44
CA ILE A 128 -6.56 -4.69 -0.91
C ILE A 128 -6.06 -5.93 -1.65
N THR A 129 -6.51 -6.15 -2.88
CA THR A 129 -5.84 -7.07 -3.82
C THR A 129 -5.25 -6.30 -5.00
N GLN A 130 -4.12 -6.79 -5.52
CA GLN A 130 -3.48 -6.18 -6.69
C GLN A 130 -4.19 -6.60 -7.98
N HIS A 131 -4.50 -5.64 -8.83
CA HIS A 131 -4.93 -5.85 -10.20
C HIS A 131 -3.75 -5.67 -11.16
N ASN A 132 -3.30 -6.80 -11.70
CA ASN A 132 -2.20 -6.91 -12.66
C ASN A 132 -2.46 -8.11 -13.58
N LEU A 133 -1.56 -8.38 -14.52
CA LEU A 133 -1.72 -9.49 -15.49
C LEU A 133 -1.98 -10.86 -14.84
N SER A 134 -1.47 -11.10 -13.63
CA SER A 134 -1.66 -12.37 -12.92
C SER A 134 -3.00 -12.44 -12.20
N ASN A 135 -3.61 -11.30 -11.87
CA ASN A 135 -4.73 -11.20 -10.94
C ASN A 135 -5.96 -10.46 -11.54
N THR A 136 -6.05 -10.34 -12.87
CA THR A 136 -7.09 -9.54 -13.55
C THR A 136 -8.53 -9.89 -13.17
N TYR A 137 -8.79 -11.14 -12.79
CA TYR A 137 -10.13 -11.64 -12.47
C TYR A 137 -10.49 -11.55 -10.97
N VAL A 138 -9.51 -11.36 -10.09
CA VAL A 138 -9.67 -11.48 -8.62
C VAL A 138 -10.75 -10.53 -8.09
N TRP A 139 -10.75 -9.28 -8.56
CA TRP A 139 -11.72 -8.26 -8.12
C TRP A 139 -13.18 -8.71 -8.30
N SER A 140 -13.49 -9.37 -9.41
CA SER A 140 -14.85 -9.80 -9.75
C SER A 140 -15.33 -11.00 -8.93
N GLN A 141 -14.39 -11.77 -8.37
CA GLN A 141 -14.68 -12.98 -7.59
C GLN A 141 -14.88 -12.70 -6.09
N ILE A 142 -14.61 -11.46 -5.66
CA ILE A 142 -14.66 -11.05 -4.25
C ILE A 142 -15.60 -9.84 -4.13
N PRO A 143 -16.92 -10.04 -4.21
CA PRO A 143 -17.92 -8.98 -4.13
C PRO A 143 -18.21 -8.61 -2.67
N LEU A 144 -17.18 -8.18 -1.94
CA LEU A 144 -17.28 -7.80 -0.52
C LEU A 144 -17.06 -6.30 -0.35
N SER A 145 -17.79 -5.67 0.57
CA SER A 145 -17.73 -4.22 0.80
C SER A 145 -16.40 -3.74 1.37
N ASN A 146 -15.67 -4.61 2.07
CA ASN A 146 -14.34 -4.32 2.61
C ASN A 146 -13.20 -4.62 1.62
N HIS A 147 -13.52 -5.04 0.39
CA HIS A 147 -12.53 -5.31 -0.65
C HIS A 147 -12.22 -4.05 -1.46
N GLN A 148 -10.94 -3.76 -1.63
CA GLN A 148 -10.42 -2.67 -2.45
C GLN A 148 -9.42 -3.21 -3.48
N VAL A 149 -9.16 -2.45 -4.55
CA VAL A 149 -8.26 -2.88 -5.63
C VAL A 149 -7.13 -1.89 -5.86
N LEU A 150 -5.89 -2.37 -5.85
CA LEU A 150 -4.74 -1.58 -6.28
C LEU A 150 -4.36 -1.92 -7.71
N PHE A 151 -4.44 -0.95 -8.63
CA PHE A 151 -3.86 -1.11 -9.96
C PHE A 151 -2.33 -1.01 -9.86
N ASP A 152 -1.64 -2.13 -10.09
CA ASP A 152 -0.18 -2.19 -10.13
C ASP A 152 0.26 -2.97 -11.36
N SER A 153 0.32 -2.26 -12.49
CA SER A 153 0.65 -2.87 -13.79
C SER A 153 2.06 -3.47 -13.83
N SER A 154 2.94 -3.03 -12.91
CA SER A 154 4.32 -3.53 -12.82
C SER A 154 4.44 -4.81 -12.01
N GLY A 155 3.43 -5.17 -11.20
CA GLY A 155 3.50 -6.28 -10.25
C GLY A 155 4.63 -6.11 -9.22
N GLY A 156 4.85 -4.87 -8.75
CA GLY A 156 5.91 -4.53 -7.79
C GLY A 156 7.27 -4.17 -8.41
N ASN A 157 7.43 -4.19 -9.73
CA ASN A 157 8.70 -3.84 -10.40
C ASN A 157 8.95 -2.32 -10.49
N GLY A 158 7.99 -1.48 -10.10
CA GLY A 158 8.17 -0.03 -10.05
C GLY A 158 8.25 0.66 -11.41
N VAL A 159 7.77 0.00 -12.47
CA VAL A 159 7.73 0.57 -13.83
C VAL A 159 6.45 1.38 -14.02
N ARG A 160 6.59 2.62 -14.51
CA ARG A 160 5.45 3.49 -14.81
C ARG A 160 4.61 2.87 -15.93
N CYS A 161 3.29 2.85 -15.75
CA CYS A 161 2.39 2.40 -16.80
C CYS A 161 2.32 3.40 -17.97
N ALA A 162 2.15 2.90 -19.20
CA ALA A 162 1.93 3.75 -20.38
C ALA A 162 0.60 4.52 -20.30
N SER A 163 -0.41 3.93 -19.65
CA SER A 163 -1.73 4.54 -19.43
C SER A 163 -2.35 4.01 -18.14
N TRP A 164 -2.98 4.89 -17.35
CA TRP A 164 -3.70 4.48 -16.15
C TRP A 164 -5.06 3.86 -16.52
N PRO A 165 -5.47 2.75 -15.87
CA PRO A 165 -6.76 2.11 -16.13
C PRO A 165 -7.92 2.95 -15.57
N ASN A 166 -9.11 2.77 -16.15
CA ASN A 166 -10.34 3.31 -15.56
C ASN A 166 -10.66 2.59 -14.23
N PRO A 167 -11.25 3.29 -13.24
CA PRO A 167 -11.60 2.69 -11.96
C PRO A 167 -12.64 1.57 -12.12
N LEU A 168 -12.46 0.49 -11.36
CA LEU A 168 -13.43 -0.59 -11.18
C LEU A 168 -14.62 -0.12 -10.33
N PRO A 169 -15.74 -0.87 -10.21
CA PRO A 169 -16.86 -0.51 -9.33
C PRO A 169 -16.56 -0.63 -7.82
N LEU A 170 -15.29 -0.74 -7.42
CA LEU A 170 -14.81 -0.78 -6.04
C LEU A 170 -13.93 0.44 -5.74
N ASP A 171 -13.58 0.64 -4.47
CA ASP A 171 -12.51 1.57 -4.09
C ASP A 171 -11.20 1.15 -4.77
N CYS A 172 -10.59 2.08 -5.51
CA CYS A 172 -9.40 1.81 -6.30
C CYS A 172 -8.23 2.72 -5.90
N GLY A 173 -7.03 2.17 -5.99
CA GLY A 173 -5.79 2.92 -5.91
C GLY A 173 -4.87 2.65 -7.09
N TYR A 174 -3.83 3.45 -7.20
CA TYR A 174 -2.88 3.41 -8.32
C TYR A 174 -1.45 3.31 -7.81
N ALA A 175 -0.69 2.38 -8.39
CA ALA A 175 0.73 2.17 -8.13
C ALA A 175 1.48 1.91 -9.44
N GLY A 176 2.81 1.96 -9.35
CA GLY A 176 3.73 1.67 -10.47
C GLY A 176 4.45 2.92 -10.96
N GLY A 177 5.73 3.05 -10.60
CA GLY A 177 6.61 4.13 -11.05
C GLY A 177 6.36 5.52 -10.44
N LEU A 178 5.38 5.65 -9.53
CA LEU A 178 5.14 6.86 -8.76
C LEU A 178 6.31 7.11 -7.79
N GLY A 179 6.63 8.38 -7.54
CA GLY A 179 7.69 8.77 -6.63
C GLY A 179 8.11 10.24 -6.78
N PRO A 180 9.26 10.61 -6.18
CA PRO A 180 9.74 11.98 -6.20
C PRO A 180 9.88 12.56 -7.60
N GLY A 181 9.46 13.81 -7.77
CA GLY A 181 9.55 14.58 -9.02
C GLY A 181 8.55 14.19 -10.09
N THR A 182 7.63 13.24 -9.84
CA THR A 182 6.62 12.84 -10.84
C THR A 182 5.18 12.98 -10.35
N MET A 183 4.95 13.31 -9.08
CA MET A 183 3.61 13.27 -8.50
C MET A 183 2.63 14.19 -9.19
N ALA A 184 2.99 15.45 -9.47
CA ALA A 184 2.08 16.40 -10.10
C ALA A 184 1.54 15.89 -11.45
N ARG A 185 2.45 15.43 -12.34
CA ARG A 185 2.08 14.87 -13.65
C ARG A 185 1.27 13.59 -13.50
N ASP A 186 1.73 12.66 -12.67
CA ASP A 186 1.08 11.36 -12.55
C ASP A 186 -0.31 11.49 -11.90
N LEU A 187 -0.49 12.38 -10.93
CA LEU A 187 -1.79 12.69 -10.32
C LEU A 187 -2.74 13.39 -11.30
N ASP A 188 -2.23 14.26 -12.17
CA ASP A 188 -3.05 14.83 -13.26
C ASP A 188 -3.50 13.75 -14.24
N ASP A 189 -2.61 12.85 -14.65
CA ASP A 189 -2.96 11.73 -15.53
C ASP A 189 -3.99 10.80 -14.88
N ILE A 190 -3.78 10.43 -13.61
CA ILE A 190 -4.73 9.60 -12.85
C ILE A 190 -6.07 10.33 -12.69
N SER A 191 -6.06 11.64 -12.43
CA SER A 191 -7.29 12.44 -12.29
C SER A 191 -8.14 12.42 -13.55
N ARG A 192 -7.56 12.27 -14.75
CA ARG A 192 -8.33 12.19 -16.00
C ARG A 192 -9.14 10.89 -16.10
N VAL A 193 -8.61 9.77 -15.62
CA VAL A 193 -9.28 8.47 -15.66
C VAL A 193 -10.15 8.22 -14.43
N ALA A 194 -9.71 8.67 -13.25
CA ALA A 194 -10.44 8.50 -11.99
C ALA A 194 -11.60 9.50 -11.84
N GLN A 195 -11.63 10.57 -12.63
CA GLN A 195 -12.67 11.60 -12.62
C GLN A 195 -12.92 12.11 -11.18
N ASP A 196 -14.14 12.01 -10.64
CA ASP A 196 -14.49 12.52 -9.31
C ASP A 196 -14.37 11.51 -8.17
N ARG A 197 -13.84 10.31 -8.46
CA ARG A 197 -13.63 9.27 -7.45
C ARG A 197 -12.67 9.71 -6.35
N GLU A 198 -12.89 9.18 -5.16
CA GLU A 198 -11.90 9.13 -4.09
C GLU A 198 -10.99 7.92 -4.32
N ILE A 199 -9.67 8.13 -4.31
CA ILE A 199 -8.66 7.11 -4.63
C ILE A 199 -7.49 7.19 -3.65
N TRP A 200 -6.60 6.20 -3.69
CA TRP A 200 -5.26 6.31 -3.08
C TRP A 200 -4.15 6.07 -4.10
N VAL A 201 -2.95 6.52 -3.77
CA VAL A 201 -1.73 6.18 -4.51
C VAL A 201 -0.80 5.38 -3.61
N ASP A 202 -0.04 4.46 -4.21
CA ASP A 202 0.93 3.62 -3.49
C ASP A 202 2.27 3.57 -4.24
N MET A 203 3.35 3.55 -3.48
CA MET A 203 4.71 3.57 -4.01
C MET A 203 5.69 2.89 -3.07
N GLU A 204 6.67 2.20 -3.65
CA GLU A 204 7.72 1.49 -2.91
C GLU A 204 9.09 1.78 -3.52
N GLY A 205 9.35 1.28 -4.74
CA GLY A 205 10.71 1.26 -5.30
C GLY A 205 11.39 2.63 -5.41
N ARG A 206 10.65 3.70 -5.77
CA ARG A 206 11.23 5.06 -5.91
C ARG A 206 11.43 5.78 -4.58
N LEU A 207 10.96 5.19 -3.47
CA LEU A 207 11.22 5.66 -2.11
C LEU A 207 12.47 5.05 -1.50
N ARG A 208 13.20 4.22 -2.26
CA ARG A 208 14.39 3.55 -1.74
C ARG A 208 15.66 4.06 -2.41
N VAL A 209 16.76 3.95 -1.68
CA VAL A 209 18.12 4.27 -2.15
C VAL A 209 19.05 3.14 -1.77
N GLU A 210 20.09 2.93 -2.57
CA GLU A 210 21.18 2.04 -2.17
C GLU A 210 22.12 2.78 -1.21
N LYS A 211 22.37 2.17 -0.06
CA LYS A 211 23.30 2.65 0.97
C LYS A 211 24.14 1.47 1.42
N ASP A 212 25.44 1.53 1.17
CA ASP A 212 26.40 0.46 1.51
C ASP A 212 25.99 -0.93 0.95
N GLY A 213 25.42 -0.97 -0.27
CA GLY A 213 24.94 -2.20 -0.91
C GLY A 213 23.61 -2.72 -0.36
N VAL A 214 22.97 -1.99 0.56
CA VAL A 214 21.64 -2.31 1.09
C VAL A 214 20.61 -1.34 0.51
N ASP A 215 19.51 -1.89 0.02
CA ASP A 215 18.35 -1.13 -0.42
C ASP A 215 17.58 -0.63 0.80
N VAL A 216 17.60 0.67 1.08
CA VAL A 216 17.05 1.29 2.30
C VAL A 216 15.93 2.28 2.00
N PHE A 217 14.94 2.35 2.89
CA PHE A 217 13.83 3.29 2.77
C PHE A 217 14.27 4.73 3.07
N ASN A 218 13.90 5.65 2.19
CA ASN A 218 14.37 7.04 2.23
C ASN A 218 13.24 8.01 2.60
N LEU A 219 13.28 8.52 3.83
CA LEU A 219 12.27 9.47 4.32
C LEU A 219 12.32 10.84 3.64
N ASN A 220 13.45 11.23 3.03
CA ASN A 220 13.51 12.49 2.28
C ASN A 220 12.72 12.37 0.96
N HIS A 221 12.82 11.22 0.29
CA HIS A 221 11.96 10.92 -0.86
C HIS A 221 10.48 10.88 -0.48
N CYS A 222 10.17 10.30 0.68
CA CYS A 222 8.81 10.28 1.22
C CYS A 222 8.27 11.70 1.43
N GLU A 223 9.03 12.56 2.13
CA GLU A 223 8.62 13.94 2.38
C GLU A 223 8.43 14.73 1.08
N GLN A 224 9.31 14.55 0.09
CA GLN A 224 9.17 15.19 -1.21
C GLN A 224 7.86 14.79 -1.89
N VAL A 225 7.54 13.49 -1.92
CA VAL A 225 6.27 13.00 -2.47
C VAL A 225 5.07 13.59 -1.74
N LEU A 226 5.11 13.60 -0.41
CA LEU A 226 4.02 14.14 0.41
C LEU A 226 3.82 15.64 0.16
N SER A 227 4.91 16.40 0.04
CA SER A 227 4.88 17.83 -0.32
C SER A 227 4.25 18.05 -1.69
N GLU A 228 4.74 17.35 -2.73
CA GLU A 228 4.23 17.46 -4.10
C GLU A 228 2.74 17.07 -4.17
N THR A 229 2.34 16.04 -3.43
CA THR A 229 0.93 15.60 -3.33
C THR A 229 0.07 16.65 -2.63
N SER A 230 0.56 17.24 -1.54
CA SER A 230 -0.12 18.30 -0.79
C SER A 230 -0.34 19.54 -1.66
N GLU A 231 0.70 19.99 -2.38
CA GLU A 231 0.62 21.10 -3.33
C GLU A 231 -0.43 20.85 -4.41
N TRP A 232 -0.44 19.64 -4.98
CA TRP A 232 -1.44 19.25 -5.98
C TRP A 232 -2.87 19.29 -5.42
N ILE A 233 -3.09 18.79 -4.20
CA ILE A 233 -4.39 18.83 -3.51
C ILE A 233 -4.85 20.28 -3.31
N LEU A 234 -3.97 21.14 -2.77
CA LEU A 234 -4.27 22.55 -2.51
C LEU A 234 -4.58 23.33 -3.79
N ALA A 235 -3.80 23.11 -4.85
CA ALA A 235 -4.00 23.76 -6.15
C ALA A 235 -5.37 23.45 -6.76
N ARG A 236 -5.96 22.28 -6.45
CA ARG A 236 -7.30 21.91 -6.93
C ARG A 236 -8.43 22.37 -6.03
N ALA A 237 -8.20 22.45 -4.72
CA ALA A 237 -9.17 23.03 -3.79
C ALA A 237 -9.45 24.51 -4.15
N GLY A 238 -8.43 25.26 -4.57
CA GLY A 238 -8.57 26.64 -5.03
C GLY A 238 -9.15 26.83 -6.44
N ARG A 239 -9.45 25.75 -7.19
CA ARG A 239 -10.00 25.78 -8.56
C ARG A 239 -11.47 25.38 -8.64
N LEU A 240 -12.13 25.09 -7.53
CA LEU A 240 -13.58 24.86 -7.51
C LEU A 240 -14.27 26.19 -7.80
N PRO A 241 -15.19 26.29 -8.79
CA PRO A 241 -16.00 27.48 -8.95
C PRO A 241 -16.85 27.66 -7.68
N ALA A 242 -16.90 28.90 -7.21
CA ALA A 242 -17.82 29.33 -6.16
C ALA A 242 -19.29 29.08 -6.56
#